data_AF-A0A6N0JV84-F1
#
_entry.id   AF-A0A6N0JV84-F1
#
_cell.length_a   1.000
_cell.length_b   1.000
_cell.length_c   1.000
_cell.angle_alpha   90.00
_cell.angle_beta   90.00
_cell.angle_gamma   90.00
#
_symmetry.space_group_name_H-M   'P 1'
#
loop_
_entity.id
_entity.type
_entity.pdbx_description
1 polymer ?
#
loop_
_entity_poly.entity_id
_entity_poly.type
_entity_poly.pdbx_seq_one_letter_code
_entity_poly.pdbx_strand_id
1 'polypeptide(L)' 'MKVTNDWLLKWQTPNGGYNKKQLTLLEVPWPPKRGWKHDVLGIELSEEIAKAFEVASGRDPAA' A
#
# COMPACT_ATOMS: atom_id res chain seq x y z
N MET A 1 2.65 -11.97 -3.45
CA MET A 1 1.88 -11.46 -2.28
C MET A 1 0.54 -10.93 -2.77
N LYS A 2 -0.59 -11.35 -2.20
CA LYS A 2 -1.91 -10.83 -2.61
C LYS A 2 -2.27 -9.59 -1.82
N VAL A 3 -2.66 -8.51 -2.50
CA VAL A 3 -3.11 -7.28 -1.85
C VAL A 3 -4.49 -7.51 -1.24
N THR A 4 -4.57 -7.36 0.08
CA THR A 4 -5.84 -7.44 0.82
C THR A 4 -6.12 -6.13 1.53
N ASN A 5 -7.38 -5.91 1.90
CA ASN A 5 -7.77 -4.69 2.60
C ASN A 5 -7.09 -4.62 3.98
N ASP A 6 -6.98 -5.76 4.66
CA ASP A 6 -6.25 -5.86 5.93
C ASP A 6 -4.78 -5.48 5.79
N TRP A 7 -4.08 -6.01 4.78
CA TRP A 7 -2.68 -5.66 4.51
C TRP A 7 -2.52 -4.17 4.21
N LEU A 8 -3.39 -3.59 3.38
CA LEU A 8 -3.39 -2.14 3.14
C LEU A 8 -3.60 -1.36 4.43
N LEU A 9 -4.56 -1.73 5.28
CA LEU A 9 -4.83 -1.03 6.53
C LEU A 9 -3.66 -1.16 7.53
N LYS A 10 -3.03 -2.34 7.59
CA LYS A 10 -1.87 -2.62 8.43
C LYS A 10 -0.68 -1.72 8.11
N TRP A 11 -0.46 -1.42 6.83
CA TRP A 11 0.67 -0.62 6.36
C TRP A 11 0.30 0.82 6.00
N GLN A 12 -0.70 1.37 6.68
CA GLN A 12 -0.94 2.80 6.66
C GLN A 12 0.19 3.57 7.31
N THR A 13 0.42 4.78 6.82
CA THR A 13 1.30 5.74 7.50
C THR A 13 0.78 6.06 8.91
N PRO A 14 1.63 6.55 9.82
CA PRO A 14 1.21 6.93 11.18
C PRO A 14 0.03 7.92 11.22
N ASN A 15 -0.16 8.71 10.17
CA ASN A 15 -1.26 9.68 10.04
C ASN A 15 -2.55 9.07 9.45
N GLY A 16 -2.63 7.74 9.27
CA GLY A 16 -3.83 7.03 8.80
C GLY A 16 -4.07 7.07 7.29
N GLY A 17 -3.07 7.49 6.49
CA GLY A 17 -3.15 7.60 5.03
C GLY A 17 -2.08 6.80 4.30
N TYR A 18 -2.00 6.98 2.97
CA TYR A 18 -0.95 6.42 2.12
C TYR A 18 -0.21 7.54 1.41
N ASN A 19 1.10 7.39 1.28
CA ASN A 19 1.92 8.38 0.59
C ASN A 19 2.02 8.08 -0.91
N LYS A 20 2.54 9.05 -1.67
CA LYS A 20 2.72 8.93 -3.12
C LYS A 20 3.57 7.71 -3.51
N LYS A 21 4.62 7.39 -2.75
CA LYS A 21 5.50 6.23 -3.05
C LYS A 21 4.72 4.92 -2.96
N GLN A 22 3.96 4.73 -1.88
CA GLN A 22 3.09 3.56 -1.69
C GLN A 22 2.08 3.40 -2.83
N LEU A 23 1.45 4.50 -3.27
CA LEU A 23 0.47 4.44 -4.36
C LEU A 23 1.12 4.17 -5.72
N THR A 24 2.28 4.76 -6.00
CA THR A 24 3.04 4.48 -7.23
C THR A 24 3.46 3.01 -7.31
N LEU A 25 3.81 2.38 -6.20
CA LEU A 25 4.13 0.94 -6.13
C LEU A 25 2.94 0.05 -6.50
N LEU A 26 1.73 0.53 -6.24
CA LEU A 26 0.47 -0.15 -6.62
C LEU A 26 -0.03 0.28 -8.00
N GLU A 27 0.77 1.03 -8.77
CA GLU A 27 0.39 1.64 -10.04
C GLU A 27 -0.85 2.56 -9.96
N VAL A 28 -1.14 3.07 -8.75
CA VAL A 28 -2.25 3.98 -8.52
C VAL A 28 -1.82 5.40 -8.85
N PRO A 29 -2.52 6.10 -9.76
CA PRO A 29 -2.19 7.48 -10.10
C PRO A 29 -2.37 8.40 -8.89
N TRP A 30 -1.46 9.36 -8.74
CA TRP A 30 -1.56 10.42 -7.74
C TRP A 30 -2.17 11.69 -8.37
N PRO A 31 -3.19 12.32 -7.77
CA PRO A 31 -3.86 11.94 -6.51
C PRO A 31 -4.78 10.72 -6.69
N PRO A 32 -4.88 9.85 -5.67
CA PRO A 32 -5.72 8.66 -5.75
C PRO A 32 -7.19 9.05 -5.91
N LYS A 33 -7.88 8.41 -6.85
CA LYS A 33 -9.33 8.57 -7.01
C LYS A 33 -10.06 7.95 -5.82
N ARG A 34 -11.26 8.46 -5.50
CA ARG A 34 -12.12 7.84 -4.50
C ARG A 34 -12.38 6.39 -4.90
N GLY A 35 -12.11 5.45 -3.99
CA GLY A 35 -12.31 4.02 -4.24
C GLY A 35 -11.11 3.27 -4.83
N TRP A 36 -9.96 3.91 -5.06
CA TRP A 36 -8.74 3.26 -5.63
C TRP A 36 -8.33 1.95 -4.96
N LYS A 37 -8.65 1.78 -3.66
CA LYS A 37 -8.39 0.53 -2.95
C LYS A 37 -9.04 -0.65 -3.67
N HIS A 38 -10.26 -0.50 -4.17
CA HIS A 38 -10.97 -1.57 -4.87
C HIS A 38 -10.26 -2.01 -6.15
N ASP A 39 -9.60 -1.10 -6.85
CA ASP A 39 -8.83 -1.42 -8.07
C ASP A 39 -7.60 -2.28 -7.78
N VAL A 40 -7.00 -2.13 -6.59
CA VAL A 40 -5.79 -2.86 -6.19
C VAL A 40 -6.10 -4.09 -5.32
N LEU A 41 -7.33 -4.23 -4.83
CA LEU A 41 -7.69 -5.37 -3.99
C LEU A 41 -7.71 -6.66 -4.83
N GLY A 42 -6.94 -7.64 -4.39
CA GLY A 42 -6.83 -8.94 -5.03
C GLY A 42 -5.77 -9.05 -6.11
N ILE A 43 -5.04 -7.97 -6.43
CA ILE A 43 -3.87 -8.04 -7.31
C ILE A 43 -2.74 -8.81 -6.64
N GLU A 44 -1.93 -9.47 -7.45
CA GLU A 44 -0.70 -10.12 -7.00
C GLU A 44 0.48 -9.16 -7.19
N LEU A 45 1.11 -8.79 -6.09
CA LEU A 45 2.36 -8.04 -6.07
C LEU A 45 3.55 -8.98 -5.92
N SER A 46 4.67 -8.57 -6.52
CA SER A 46 5.96 -9.15 -6.18
C SER A 46 6.32 -8.84 -4.73
N GLU A 47 7.12 -9.71 -4.13
CA GLU A 47 7.60 -9.51 -2.75
C GLU A 47 8.44 -8.23 -2.62
N GLU A 48 9.16 -7.84 -3.67
CA GLU A 48 9.94 -6.60 -3.71
C GLU A 48 9.05 -5.36 -3.61
N ILE A 49 7.94 -5.33 -4.36
CA ILE A 49 6.97 -4.22 -4.32
C ILE A 49 6.26 -4.19 -2.96
N ALA A 50 5.84 -5.35 -2.46
CA ALA A 50 5.22 -5.45 -1.14
C ALA A 50 6.16 -4.92 -0.05
N LYS A 51 7.42 -5.36 -0.03
CA LYS A 51 8.42 -4.89 0.93
C LYS A 51 8.70 -3.40 0.81
N ALA A 52 8.79 -2.86 -0.41
CA ALA A 52 8.94 -1.43 -0.64
C ALA A 52 7.73 -0.63 -0.11
N PHE A 53 6.52 -1.19 -0.22
CA PHE A 53 5.29 -0.58 0.29
C PHE A 53 5.30 -0.52 1.83
N GLU A 54 5.73 -1.60 2.47
CA GLU A 54 5.87 -1.73 3.93
C GLU A 54 6.90 -0.75 4.47
N VAL A 55 8.09 -0.69 3.87
CA VAL A 55 9.14 0.29 4.23
C VAL A 55 8.65 1.72 4.04
N ALA A 56 7.94 2.00 2.95
CA ALA A 56 7.39 3.33 2.69
C ALA A 56 6.29 3.73 3.68
N SER A 57 5.65 2.80 4.39
CA SER A 57 4.67 3.13 5.44
C SER A 57 5.31 3.86 6.63
N GLY A 58 6.61 3.65 6.86
CA GLY A 58 7.32 4.15 8.04
C GLY A 58 6.90 3.45 9.35
N ARG A 59 6.09 2.39 9.28
CA ARG A 59 5.88 1.46 10.39
C ARG A 59 7.01 0.44 10.38
N ASP A 60 7.60 0.22 11.55
CA ASP A 60 8.56 -0.86 11.71
C ASP A 60 7.81 -2.19 11.65
N PRO A 61 8.23 -3.15 10.81
CA PRO A 61 7.57 -4.44 10.70
C PRO A 61 7.66 -5.30 11.97
N ALA A 62 8.44 -4.88 12.98
CA ALA A 62 8.64 -5.60 14.24
C ALA A 62 7.96 -4.95 15.47
N ALA A 63 7.11 -3.93 15.29
CA ALA A 63 6.41 -3.23 16.39
C ALA A 63 4.98 -3.75 16.63
#